data_AF-A0A0R2Q1F9-F1
#
_entry.id   AF-A0A0R2Q1F9-F1
#
_cell.length_a   1.000
_cell.length_b   1.000
_cell.length_c   1.000
_cell.angle_alpha   90.00
_cell.angle_beta   90.00
_cell.angle_gamma   90.00
#
_symmetry.space_group_name_H-M   'P 1'
#
loop_
_entity.id
_entity.type
_entity.pdbx_description
1 polymer ?
#
loop_
_entity_poly.entity_id
_entity_poly.type
_entity_poly.pdbx_seq_one_letter_code
_entity_poly.pdbx_strand_id
1 'polypeptide(L)'
;MLGLIDHEGRAERVTRSIAKRFRFDSEKAGEVAVHLGDRLRGLANEPGLLRRVTMWSLLNWGLEIAALFVFIRAFNGSVDVVGLVISFCLANVFASIPITPGGLGIVEGIYIPSLVGFGLTTTTATVSVLSYRLVQFWLPMIVGGVCYLSLRFGKFALKRAGELKSLQRYAVAGNKARTSRYEWAERNATTDRTREIPLPKYDPRYGLADTDELPVTPMIEDSRKESRDERRPGN
;
A
#
# COMPACT_ATOMS: atom_id res chain seq x y z
N MET A 1 43.43 -18.38 2.43
CA MET A 1 44.51 -17.38 2.46
C MET A 1 44.26 -16.45 1.28
N LEU A 2 44.22 -15.13 1.50
CA LEU A 2 43.55 -14.06 0.70
C LEU A 2 42.03 -14.06 0.92
N GLY A 3 41.41 -13.06 1.55
CA GLY A 3 41.85 -11.71 1.91
C GLY A 3 40.61 -10.82 1.95
N LEU A 4 39.60 -11.24 2.72
CA LEU A 4 38.34 -10.52 2.96
C LEU A 4 38.59 -9.53 4.11
N ILE A 5 39.41 -8.52 3.87
CA ILE A 5 39.60 -7.40 4.80
C ILE A 5 39.72 -6.13 3.97
N ASP A 6 38.89 -5.16 4.34
CA ASP A 6 39.01 -3.72 4.08
C ASP A 6 38.10 -3.06 3.02
N HIS A 7 36.80 -2.95 3.32
CA HIS A 7 35.91 -1.97 2.69
C HIS A 7 35.11 -1.11 3.70
N GLU A 8 35.42 -1.16 5.00
CA GLU A 8 34.71 -0.39 6.03
C GLU A 8 35.04 1.12 5.96
N GLY A 9 36.24 1.50 5.53
CA GLY A 9 36.69 2.90 5.58
C GLY A 9 36.14 3.84 4.49
N ARG A 10 35.56 3.32 3.39
CA ARG A 10 35.01 4.15 2.30
C ARG A 10 33.52 4.43 2.50
N ALA A 11 32.78 3.50 3.09
CA ALA A 11 31.38 3.66 3.45
C ALA A 11 31.20 4.76 4.49
N GLU A 12 32.05 4.80 5.52
CA GLU A 12 31.98 5.75 6.64
C GLU A 12 32.14 7.22 6.20
N ARG A 13 32.94 7.46 5.16
CA ARG A 13 33.19 8.80 4.63
C ARG A 13 32.01 9.33 3.80
N VAL A 14 31.33 8.42 3.09
CA VAL A 14 30.13 8.74 2.30
C VAL A 14 28.95 8.99 3.24
N THR A 15 28.76 8.17 4.27
CA THR A 15 27.72 8.42 5.30
C THR A 15 27.96 9.72 6.06
N ARG A 16 29.19 10.05 6.44
CA ARG A 16 29.48 11.29 7.17
C ARG A 16 29.29 12.56 6.33
N SER A 17 29.59 12.49 5.03
CA SER A 17 29.38 13.60 4.08
C SER A 17 27.90 13.80 3.74
N ILE A 18 27.13 12.71 3.63
CA ILE A 18 25.68 12.77 3.42
C ILE A 18 24.96 13.26 4.68
N ALA A 19 25.38 12.80 5.87
CA ALA A 19 24.81 13.21 7.16
C ALA A 19 25.04 14.71 7.47
N LYS A 20 26.17 15.30 7.05
CA LYS A 20 26.40 16.75 7.21
C LYS A 20 25.55 17.62 6.28
N ARG A 21 25.10 17.09 5.14
CA ARG A 21 24.32 17.83 4.14
C ARG A 21 22.84 17.94 4.51
N PHE A 22 22.31 16.93 5.19
CA PHE A 22 20.92 16.88 5.65
C PHE A 22 20.86 17.10 7.16
N ARG A 23 20.62 18.35 7.59
CA ARG A 23 20.15 18.67 8.97
C ARG A 23 18.72 18.19 9.17
N PHE A 24 18.46 16.90 8.96
CA PHE A 24 17.23 16.24 9.39
C PHE A 24 17.35 15.96 10.89
N ASP A 25 16.33 16.40 11.63
CA ASP A 25 16.16 16.19 13.06
C ASP A 25 16.40 14.72 13.43
N SER A 26 17.47 14.44 14.18
CA SER A 26 17.98 13.09 14.44
C SER A 26 17.02 12.24 15.25
N GLU A 27 16.15 12.87 16.03
CA GLU A 27 15.14 12.20 16.85
C GLU A 27 13.98 11.67 15.98
N LYS A 28 13.51 12.48 15.03
CA LYS A 28 12.49 12.06 14.06
C LYS A 28 13.04 11.04 13.05
N ALA A 29 14.29 11.20 12.64
CA ALA A 29 14.94 10.26 11.72
C ALA A 29 15.07 8.86 12.35
N GLY A 30 15.38 8.79 13.66
CA GLY A 30 15.43 7.53 14.41
C GLY A 30 14.07 6.84 14.53
N GLU A 31 13.03 7.60 14.90
CA GLU A 31 11.67 7.07 15.02
C GLU A 31 11.12 6.57 13.68
N VAL A 32 11.31 7.34 12.60
CA VAL A 32 10.91 6.95 11.24
C VAL A 32 11.72 5.76 10.75
N ALA A 33 13.02 5.67 11.06
CA ALA A 33 13.86 4.53 10.66
C ALA A 33 13.43 3.23 11.35
N VAL A 34 13.10 3.27 12.64
CA VAL A 34 12.60 2.11 13.39
C VAL A 34 11.22 1.68 12.89
N HIS A 35 10.28 2.63 12.72
CA HIS A 35 8.96 2.35 12.17
C HIS A 35 9.01 1.81 10.73
N LEU A 36 9.91 2.33 9.90
CA LEU A 36 10.10 1.86 8.54
C LEU A 36 10.78 0.49 8.54
N GLY A 37 11.73 0.25 9.44
CA GLY A 37 12.38 -1.05 9.64
C GLY A 37 11.39 -2.15 10.03
N ASP A 38 10.51 -1.87 10.97
CA ASP A 38 9.49 -2.82 11.42
C ASP A 38 8.45 -3.11 10.33
N ARG A 39 8.04 -2.08 9.56
CA ARG A 39 7.17 -2.26 8.40
C ARG A 39 7.84 -3.03 7.26
N LEU A 40 9.11 -2.75 6.97
CA LEU A 40 9.89 -3.46 5.96
C LEU A 40 10.12 -4.92 6.36
N ARG A 41 10.36 -5.21 7.65
CA ARG A 41 10.47 -6.58 8.17
C ARG A 41 9.13 -7.31 8.10
N GLY A 42 8.02 -6.65 8.42
CA GLY A 42 6.68 -7.19 8.25
C GLY A 42 6.36 -7.52 6.78
N LEU A 43 6.66 -6.61 5.87
CA LEU A 43 6.49 -6.81 4.42
C LEU A 43 7.45 -7.88 3.86
N ALA A 44 8.67 -7.98 4.39
CA ALA A 44 9.63 -9.01 4.01
C ALA A 44 9.15 -10.42 4.37
N ASN A 45 8.32 -10.55 5.41
CA ASN A 45 7.71 -11.81 5.82
C ASN A 45 6.45 -12.18 5.02
N GLU A 46 6.00 -11.33 4.08
CA GLU A 46 4.91 -11.63 3.15
C GLU A 46 5.45 -11.83 1.71
N PRO A 47 6.03 -13.00 1.39
CA PRO A 47 6.66 -13.26 0.09
C PRO A 47 5.69 -13.13 -1.09
N GLY A 48 4.38 -13.29 -0.85
CA GLY A 48 3.33 -13.11 -1.86
C GLY A 48 3.22 -11.65 -2.35
N LEU A 49 3.31 -10.67 -1.45
CA LEU A 49 3.29 -9.26 -1.81
C LEU A 49 4.57 -8.85 -2.50
N LEU A 50 5.74 -9.27 -1.98
CA LEU A 50 7.03 -8.98 -2.61
C LEU A 50 7.08 -9.51 -4.04
N ARG A 51 6.69 -10.77 -4.28
CA ARG A 51 6.66 -11.34 -5.64
C ARG A 51 5.78 -10.52 -6.56
N ARG A 52 4.61 -10.09 -6.07
CA ARG A 52 3.66 -9.30 -6.87
C ARG A 52 4.21 -7.90 -7.19
N VAL A 53 4.81 -7.22 -6.21
CA VAL A 53 5.42 -5.90 -6.40
C VAL A 53 6.60 -6.00 -7.36
N THR A 54 7.51 -6.94 -7.15
CA THR A 54 8.67 -7.15 -8.04
C THR A 54 8.21 -7.50 -9.46
N MET A 55 7.19 -8.35 -9.61
CA MET A 55 6.60 -8.66 -10.91
C MET A 55 6.02 -7.41 -11.58
N TRP A 56 5.24 -6.60 -10.87
CA TRP A 56 4.70 -5.36 -11.40
C TRP A 56 5.79 -4.35 -11.79
N SER A 57 6.85 -4.23 -10.97
CA SER A 57 7.99 -3.38 -11.28
C SER A 57 8.72 -3.84 -12.54
N LEU A 58 9.00 -5.14 -12.67
CA LEU A 58 9.63 -5.70 -13.86
C LEU A 58 8.76 -5.53 -15.10
N LEU A 59 7.45 -5.75 -14.99
CA LEU A 59 6.52 -5.51 -16.08
C LEU A 59 6.51 -4.03 -16.50
N ASN A 60 6.51 -3.11 -15.55
CA ASN A 60 6.57 -1.68 -15.87
C ASN A 60 7.83 -1.34 -16.66
N TRP A 61 9.00 -1.81 -16.20
CA TRP A 61 10.26 -1.56 -16.89
C TRP A 61 10.30 -2.21 -18.27
N GLY A 62 9.78 -3.44 -18.38
CA GLY A 62 9.66 -4.14 -19.66
C GLY A 62 8.74 -3.41 -20.64
N LEU A 63 7.62 -2.88 -20.17
CA LEU A 63 6.69 -2.08 -20.98
C LEU A 63 7.32 -0.76 -21.44
N GLU A 64 8.14 -0.12 -20.61
CA GLU A 64 8.88 1.09 -21.00
C GLU A 64 9.88 0.80 -22.14
N ILE A 65 10.68 -0.27 -22.00
CA ILE A 65 11.61 -0.70 -23.05
C ILE A 65 10.85 -1.09 -24.32
N ALA A 66 9.76 -1.85 -24.20
CA ALA A 66 8.95 -2.28 -25.33
C ALA A 66 8.30 -1.08 -26.05
N ALA A 67 7.79 -0.10 -25.30
CA ALA A 67 7.23 1.12 -25.89
C ALA A 67 8.30 1.88 -26.68
N LEU A 68 9.50 2.08 -26.12
CA LEU A 68 10.61 2.71 -26.84
C LEU A 68 10.97 1.95 -28.12
N PHE A 69 11.03 0.61 -28.05
CA PHE A 69 11.26 -0.24 -29.22
C PHE A 69 10.19 -0.05 -30.31
N VAL A 70 8.90 -0.02 -29.91
CA VAL A 70 7.78 0.19 -30.83
C VAL A 70 7.88 1.55 -31.50
N PHE A 71 8.24 2.63 -30.78
CA PHE A 71 8.46 3.94 -31.39
C PHE A 71 9.60 3.93 -32.40
N ILE A 72 10.74 3.30 -32.06
CA ILE A 72 11.87 3.15 -32.99
C ILE A 72 11.42 2.44 -34.28
N ARG A 73 10.67 1.34 -34.13
CA ARG A 73 10.12 0.59 -35.27
C ARG A 73 9.08 1.40 -36.06
N ALA A 74 8.26 2.21 -35.40
CA ALA A 74 7.26 3.05 -36.06
C ALA A 74 7.88 4.10 -36.98
N PHE A 75 9.06 4.62 -36.64
CA PHE A 75 9.85 5.52 -37.49
C PHE A 75 10.84 4.78 -38.41
N ASN A 76 10.57 3.50 -38.67
CA ASN A 76 11.34 2.64 -39.58
C ASN A 76 12.83 2.47 -39.18
N GLY A 77 13.13 2.63 -37.89
CA GLY A 77 14.45 2.37 -37.31
C GLY A 77 14.60 0.93 -36.84
N SER A 78 15.84 0.43 -36.86
CA SER A 78 16.19 -0.88 -36.30
C SER A 78 17.38 -0.75 -35.37
N VAL A 79 17.19 -1.12 -34.11
CA VAL A 79 18.26 -1.26 -33.12
C VAL A 79 18.28 -2.70 -32.63
N ASP A 80 19.45 -3.20 -32.29
CA ASP A 80 19.55 -4.45 -31.53
C ASP A 80 18.95 -4.29 -30.12
N VAL A 81 18.35 -5.36 -29.61
CA VAL A 81 17.67 -5.35 -28.30
C VAL A 81 18.68 -5.09 -27.18
N VAL A 82 19.92 -5.58 -27.30
CA VAL A 82 20.96 -5.34 -26.30
C VAL A 82 21.33 -3.85 -26.27
N GLY A 83 21.50 -3.22 -27.44
CA GLY A 83 21.78 -1.79 -27.56
C GLY A 83 20.66 -0.92 -26.97
N LEU A 84 19.40 -1.31 -27.20
CA LEU A 84 18.24 -0.64 -26.61
C LEU A 84 18.25 -0.69 -25.07
N VAL A 85 18.47 -1.88 -24.50
CA VAL A 85 18.48 -2.08 -23.04
C VAL A 85 19.64 -1.33 -22.40
N ILE A 86 20.84 -1.37 -23.00
CA ILE A 86 21.99 -0.61 -22.51
C ILE A 86 21.69 0.89 -22.52
N SER A 87 21.12 1.40 -23.61
CA SER A 87 20.72 2.81 -23.73
C SER A 87 19.69 3.20 -22.66
N PHE A 88 18.70 2.34 -22.40
CA PHE A 88 17.71 2.52 -21.34
C PHE A 88 18.34 2.54 -19.95
N CYS A 89 19.21 1.59 -19.63
CA CYS A 89 19.90 1.54 -18.35
C CYS A 89 20.77 2.78 -18.13
N LEU A 90 21.54 3.19 -19.14
CA LEU A 90 22.38 4.38 -19.08
C LEU A 90 21.54 5.63 -18.80
N ALA A 91 20.48 5.82 -19.58
CA ALA A 91 19.54 6.91 -19.39
C ALA A 91 18.93 6.93 -17.97
N ASN A 92 18.50 5.79 -17.44
CA ASN A 92 17.92 5.69 -16.09
C ASN A 92 18.91 6.02 -14.98
N VAL A 93 20.18 5.62 -15.11
CA VAL A 93 21.24 5.96 -14.14
C VAL A 93 21.39 7.48 -14.04
N PHE A 94 21.45 8.19 -15.15
CA PHE A 94 21.59 9.64 -15.12
C PHE A 94 20.29 10.37 -14.75
N ALA A 95 19.13 9.79 -15.08
CA ALA A 95 17.84 10.31 -14.64
C ALA A 95 17.70 10.30 -13.11
N SER A 96 18.47 9.47 -12.39
CA SER A 96 18.51 9.47 -10.93
C SER A 96 19.11 10.74 -10.32
N ILE A 97 19.80 11.58 -11.12
CA ILE A 97 20.36 12.84 -10.68
C ILE A 97 19.29 13.94 -10.88
N PRO A 98 18.66 14.46 -9.81
CA PRO A 98 17.54 15.39 -9.91
C PRO A 98 18.03 16.81 -10.21
N ILE A 99 18.57 17.03 -11.41
CA ILE A 99 19.03 18.34 -11.88
C ILE A 99 17.87 19.09 -12.54
N THR A 100 17.04 18.39 -13.33
CA THR A 100 15.90 18.98 -14.02
C THR A 100 14.58 18.34 -13.56
N PRO A 101 13.50 19.11 -13.37
CA PRO A 101 12.20 18.55 -13.07
C PRO A 101 11.74 17.65 -14.23
N GLY A 102 11.49 16.38 -13.93
CA GLY A 102 11.10 15.37 -14.92
C GLY A 102 12.23 14.80 -15.78
N GLY A 103 13.50 15.17 -15.54
CA GLY A 103 14.66 14.67 -16.29
C GLY A 103 14.78 15.19 -17.72
N LEU A 104 13.95 16.17 -18.10
CA LEU A 104 13.97 16.78 -19.44
C LEU A 104 15.37 17.35 -19.74
N GLY A 105 15.87 17.08 -20.94
CA GLY A 105 17.19 17.46 -21.44
C GLY A 105 18.28 16.42 -21.13
N ILE A 106 18.32 15.90 -19.90
CA ILE A 106 19.35 14.92 -19.50
C ILE A 106 19.08 13.58 -20.16
N VAL A 107 17.83 13.10 -20.07
CA VAL A 107 17.57 11.76 -20.56
C VAL A 107 17.56 11.70 -22.07
N GLU A 108 17.07 12.73 -22.77
CA GLU A 108 17.18 12.86 -24.22
C GLU A 108 18.65 12.97 -24.66
N GLY A 109 19.44 13.74 -23.93
CA GLY A 109 20.88 13.89 -24.13
C GLY A 109 21.68 12.60 -23.94
N ILE A 110 21.07 11.54 -23.40
CA ILE A 110 21.70 10.22 -23.24
C ILE A 110 21.08 9.22 -24.19
N TYR A 111 19.76 9.15 -24.27
CA TYR A 111 19.05 8.23 -25.16
C TYR A 111 19.43 8.43 -26.62
N ILE A 112 19.45 9.67 -27.10
CA ILE A 112 19.70 9.96 -28.51
C ILE A 112 21.13 9.53 -28.91
N PRO A 113 22.21 10.01 -28.25
CA PRO A 113 23.55 9.61 -28.65
C PRO A 113 23.85 8.13 -28.39
N SER A 114 23.30 7.52 -27.33
CA SER A 114 23.49 6.08 -27.10
C SER A 114 22.85 5.23 -28.21
N LEU A 115 21.60 5.52 -28.58
CA LEU A 115 20.93 4.83 -29.68
C LEU A 115 21.61 5.06 -31.04
N VAL A 116 22.10 6.28 -31.30
CA VAL A 116 22.91 6.56 -32.50
C VAL A 116 24.20 5.75 -32.49
N GLY A 117 24.87 5.63 -31.33
CA GLY A 117 26.05 4.78 -31.16
C GLY A 117 25.78 3.29 -31.44
N PHE A 118 24.55 2.83 -31.25
CA PHE A 118 24.11 1.47 -31.59
C PHE A 118 23.56 1.33 -33.03
N GLY A 119 23.71 2.34 -33.87
CA GLY A 119 23.42 2.25 -35.31
C GLY A 119 22.14 2.93 -35.78
N LEU A 120 21.42 3.67 -34.93
CA LEU A 120 20.31 4.51 -35.39
C LEU A 120 20.80 5.79 -36.05
N THR A 121 20.03 6.28 -37.03
CA THR A 121 20.24 7.64 -37.53
C THR A 121 19.83 8.66 -36.47
N THR A 122 20.51 9.81 -36.41
CA THR A 122 20.22 10.87 -35.45
C THR A 122 18.77 11.34 -35.56
N THR A 123 18.25 11.46 -36.79
CA THR A 123 16.86 11.85 -37.04
C THR A 123 15.90 10.84 -36.43
N THR A 124 16.06 9.54 -36.74
CA THR A 124 15.18 8.48 -36.24
C THR A 124 15.26 8.36 -34.71
N ALA A 125 16.46 8.40 -34.13
CA ALA A 125 16.63 8.36 -32.67
C ALA A 125 15.92 9.54 -31.98
N THR A 126 16.09 10.75 -32.51
CA THR A 126 15.50 11.97 -31.95
C THR A 126 13.97 11.91 -31.98
N VAL A 127 13.37 11.63 -33.13
CA VAL A 127 11.89 11.59 -33.24
C VAL A 127 11.29 10.46 -32.42
N SER A 128 11.96 9.30 -32.34
CA SER A 128 11.50 8.15 -31.56
C SER A 128 11.50 8.46 -30.07
N VAL A 129 12.62 8.99 -29.55
CA VAL A 129 12.78 9.30 -28.12
C VAL A 129 11.84 10.41 -27.70
N LEU A 130 11.72 11.49 -28.50
CA LEU A 130 10.81 12.60 -28.19
C LEU A 130 9.35 12.16 -28.20
N SER A 131 8.94 11.33 -29.16
CA SER A 131 7.58 10.80 -29.23
C SER A 131 7.27 9.88 -28.05
N TYR A 132 8.20 8.97 -27.73
CA TYR A 132 8.13 8.10 -26.56
C TYR A 132 7.96 8.91 -25.27
N ARG A 133 8.79 9.94 -25.08
CA ARG A 133 8.75 10.84 -23.92
C ARG A 133 7.44 11.59 -23.81
N LEU A 134 6.94 12.13 -24.92
CA LEU A 134 5.67 12.82 -24.95
C LEU A 134 4.54 11.92 -24.44
N VAL A 135 4.47 10.68 -24.94
CA VAL A 135 3.47 9.74 -24.46
C VAL A 135 3.72 9.34 -23.00
N GLN A 136 4.97 9.12 -22.61
CA GLN A 136 5.34 8.76 -21.23
C GLN A 136 4.92 9.82 -20.21
N PHE A 137 5.01 11.12 -20.55
CA PHE A 137 4.58 12.21 -19.66
C PHE A 137 3.08 12.47 -19.70
N TRP A 138 2.45 12.40 -20.87
CA TRP A 138 1.05 12.77 -21.04
C TRP A 138 0.08 11.67 -20.64
N LEU A 139 0.44 10.40 -20.86
CA LEU A 139 -0.43 9.27 -20.56
C LEU A 139 -0.79 9.20 -19.06
N PRO A 140 0.16 9.33 -18.11
CA PRO A 140 -0.18 9.42 -16.68
C PRO A 140 -1.07 10.61 -16.34
N MET A 141 -0.88 11.77 -16.98
CA MET A 141 -1.74 12.94 -16.77
C MET A 141 -3.18 12.67 -17.23
N ILE A 142 -3.36 12.09 -18.42
CA ILE A 142 -4.69 11.76 -18.95
C ILE A 142 -5.35 10.70 -18.05
N VAL A 143 -4.64 9.63 -17.72
CA VAL A 143 -5.16 8.56 -16.85
C VAL A 143 -5.53 9.12 -15.48
N GLY A 144 -4.66 9.94 -14.88
CA GLY A 144 -4.93 10.62 -13.61
C GLY A 144 -6.16 11.53 -13.69
N GLY A 145 -6.28 12.31 -14.77
CA GLY A 145 -7.43 13.17 -15.05
C GLY A 145 -8.73 12.39 -15.22
N VAL A 146 -8.71 11.30 -15.97
CA VAL A 146 -9.86 10.40 -16.15
C VAL A 146 -10.24 9.73 -14.82
N CYS A 147 -9.28 9.27 -14.03
CA CYS A 147 -9.53 8.74 -12.69
C CYS A 147 -10.15 9.80 -11.76
N TYR A 148 -9.64 11.03 -11.78
CA TYR A 148 -10.21 12.14 -11.02
C TYR A 148 -11.63 12.47 -11.46
N LEU A 149 -11.86 12.56 -12.78
CA LEU A 149 -13.18 12.83 -13.34
C LEU A 149 -14.17 11.69 -13.02
N SER A 150 -13.71 10.45 -13.06
CA SER A 150 -14.49 9.27 -12.64
C SER A 150 -14.86 9.34 -11.16
N LEU A 151 -13.96 9.80 -10.29
CA LEU A 151 -14.27 9.98 -8.87
C LEU A 151 -15.18 11.19 -8.62
N ARG A 152 -15.07 12.25 -9.41
CA ARG A 152 -15.84 13.47 -9.22
C ARG A 152 -17.24 13.41 -9.84
N PHE A 153 -17.39 12.72 -10.97
CA PHE A 153 -18.61 12.70 -11.77
C PHE A 153 -19.15 11.27 -12.03
N GLY A 154 -18.41 10.23 -11.66
CA GLY A 154 -18.85 8.85 -11.83
C GLY A 154 -19.91 8.45 -10.79
N LYS A 155 -20.91 7.70 -11.22
CA LYS A 155 -21.99 7.11 -10.38
C LYS A 155 -21.46 6.30 -9.18
N PHE A 156 -20.18 5.89 -9.21
CA PHE A 156 -19.46 5.24 -8.11
C PHE A 156 -19.16 6.17 -6.92
N ALA A 157 -19.07 7.48 -7.12
CA ALA A 157 -18.82 8.45 -6.06
C ALA A 157 -19.96 8.47 -5.02
N LEU A 158 -21.21 8.37 -5.48
CA LEU A 158 -22.38 8.27 -4.59
C LEU A 158 -22.39 6.95 -3.80
N LYS A 159 -22.05 5.82 -4.44
CA LYS A 159 -22.01 4.50 -3.77
C LYS A 159 -20.91 4.46 -2.70
N ARG A 160 -19.73 5.01 -3.00
CA ARG A 160 -18.59 5.02 -2.08
C ARG A 160 -18.78 6.01 -0.93
N ALA A 161 -19.38 7.18 -1.18
CA ALA A 161 -19.66 8.15 -0.12
C ALA A 161 -20.62 7.60 0.96
N GLY A 162 -21.57 6.74 0.58
CA GLY A 162 -22.44 6.03 1.52
C GLY A 162 -21.67 5.03 2.41
N GLU A 163 -20.81 4.22 1.81
CA GLU A 163 -19.93 3.26 2.50
C GLU A 163 -18.91 3.95 3.41
N LEU A 164 -18.31 5.06 2.97
CA LEU A 164 -17.37 5.83 3.79
C LEU A 164 -18.05 6.42 5.03
N LYS A 165 -19.32 6.82 4.94
CA LYS A 165 -20.11 7.28 6.10
C LYS A 165 -20.44 6.16 7.10
N SER A 166 -20.66 4.92 6.64
CA SER A 166 -20.84 3.79 7.57
C SER A 166 -19.52 3.43 8.23
N LEU A 167 -18.42 3.35 7.47
CA LEU A 167 -17.08 3.07 8.01
C LEU A 167 -16.58 4.16 8.96
N GLN A 168 -16.84 5.44 8.68
CA GLN A 168 -16.52 6.53 9.60
C GLN A 168 -17.34 6.41 10.90
N ARG A 169 -18.63 6.02 10.82
CA ARG A 169 -19.44 5.76 12.02
C ARG A 169 -18.87 4.61 12.85
N TYR A 170 -18.45 3.51 12.21
CA TYR A 170 -17.80 2.39 12.90
C TYR A 170 -16.42 2.76 13.47
N ALA A 171 -15.64 3.58 12.77
CA ALA A 171 -14.33 4.05 13.24
C ALA A 171 -14.47 5.06 14.40
N VAL A 172 -15.45 5.96 14.36
CA VAL A 172 -15.73 6.91 15.46
C VAL A 172 -16.32 6.18 16.67
N ALA A 173 -17.21 5.20 16.45
CA ALA A 173 -17.73 4.35 17.52
C ALA A 173 -16.62 3.50 18.15
N GLY A 174 -15.75 2.89 17.33
CA GLY A 174 -14.59 2.12 17.79
C GLY A 174 -13.49 2.96 18.43
N ASN A 175 -13.36 4.24 18.08
CA ASN A 175 -12.39 5.14 18.70
C ASN A 175 -12.91 5.78 20.01
N LYS A 176 -14.23 5.95 20.16
CA LYS A 176 -14.84 6.30 21.46
C LYS A 176 -14.76 5.13 22.44
N ALA A 177 -14.93 3.91 21.95
CA ALA A 177 -14.68 2.69 22.70
C ALA A 177 -13.22 2.25 22.50
N ARG A 178 -12.22 3.00 23.02
CA ARG A 178 -10.91 2.40 23.32
C ARG A 178 -11.13 1.36 24.40
N THR A 179 -11.61 0.19 24.00
CA THR A 179 -11.89 -0.90 24.92
C THR A 179 -10.57 -1.34 25.52
N SER A 180 -10.45 -1.24 26.83
CA SER A 180 -9.31 -1.80 27.55
C SER A 180 -9.18 -3.29 27.21
N ARG A 181 -7.97 -3.86 27.20
CA ARG A 181 -7.76 -5.29 26.84
C ARG A 181 -8.67 -6.24 27.66
N TYR A 182 -9.05 -5.82 28.87
CA TYR A 182 -10.00 -6.52 29.74
C TYR A 182 -11.42 -6.56 29.15
N GLU A 183 -11.92 -5.44 28.65
CA GLU A 183 -13.28 -5.30 28.10
C GLU A 183 -13.44 -6.02 26.74
N TRP A 184 -12.36 -6.14 25.98
CA TRP A 184 -12.33 -6.98 24.77
C TRP A 184 -12.35 -8.48 25.11
N ALA A 185 -11.63 -8.87 26.16
CA ALA A 185 -11.59 -10.24 26.64
C ALA A 185 -12.95 -10.67 27.21
N GLU A 186 -13.65 -9.79 27.92
CA GLU A 186 -14.98 -10.05 28.45
C GLU A 186 -16.03 -10.22 27.33
N ARG A 187 -16.00 -9.37 26.28
CA ARG A 187 -16.95 -9.48 25.17
C ARG A 187 -16.76 -10.68 24.25
N ASN A 188 -15.53 -11.17 24.13
CA ASN A 188 -15.19 -12.28 23.23
C ASN A 188 -14.87 -13.58 23.97
N ALA A 189 -15.01 -13.62 25.30
CA ALA A 189 -14.89 -14.85 26.07
C ALA A 189 -16.05 -15.78 25.69
N THR A 190 -15.70 -16.97 25.19
CA THR A 190 -16.66 -18.01 24.81
C THR A 190 -17.34 -18.67 26.01
N THR A 191 -16.92 -18.33 27.22
CA THR A 191 -17.20 -19.05 28.45
C THR A 191 -16.97 -18.10 29.63
N ASP A 192 -17.84 -18.14 30.65
CA ASP A 192 -17.70 -17.31 31.85
C ASP A 192 -16.36 -17.58 32.59
N ARG A 193 -15.93 -16.64 33.44
CA ARG A 193 -14.70 -16.73 34.25
C ARG A 193 -14.63 -18.02 35.10
N THR A 194 -15.77 -18.58 35.47
CA THR A 194 -15.93 -19.83 36.22
C THR A 194 -15.90 -21.10 35.35
N ARG A 195 -16.01 -20.96 34.02
CA ARG A 195 -16.16 -22.04 33.03
C ARG A 195 -17.43 -22.89 33.12
N GLU A 196 -18.37 -22.55 33.97
CA GLU A 196 -19.56 -23.36 34.20
C GLU A 196 -20.74 -22.99 33.29
N ILE A 197 -20.78 -21.75 32.79
CA ILE A 197 -21.92 -21.23 32.00
C ILE A 197 -21.43 -20.72 30.63
N PRO A 198 -21.98 -21.22 29.51
CA PRO A 198 -21.77 -20.63 28.20
C PRO A 198 -22.53 -19.29 28.11
N LEU A 199 -21.81 -18.21 27.80
CA LEU A 199 -22.42 -16.88 27.68
C LEU A 199 -23.22 -16.77 26.36
N PRO A 200 -24.38 -16.08 26.37
CA PRO A 200 -25.14 -15.82 25.15
C PRO A 200 -24.31 -14.98 24.16
N LYS A 201 -24.44 -15.30 22.87
CA LYS A 201 -23.70 -14.63 21.79
C LYS A 201 -24.10 -13.15 21.75
N TYR A 202 -23.14 -12.26 21.98
CA TYR A 202 -23.35 -10.81 21.98
C TYR A 202 -24.00 -10.35 20.66
N ASP A 203 -25.24 -9.87 20.71
CA ASP A 203 -25.91 -9.22 19.58
C ASP A 203 -25.77 -7.68 19.74
N PRO A 204 -24.99 -7.03 18.87
CA PRO A 204 -24.73 -5.59 18.95
C PRO A 204 -25.98 -4.71 18.81
N ARG A 205 -27.15 -5.26 18.44
CA ARG A 205 -28.43 -4.52 18.45
C ARG A 205 -28.87 -4.09 19.86
N TYR A 206 -28.43 -4.79 20.90
CA TYR A 206 -28.82 -4.51 22.29
C TYR A 206 -27.72 -3.78 23.09
N GLY A 207 -26.54 -3.55 22.50
CA GLY A 207 -25.36 -2.97 23.17
C GLY A 207 -25.36 -1.44 23.35
N LEU A 208 -26.52 -0.80 23.36
CA LEU A 208 -26.71 0.65 23.57
C LEU A 208 -27.70 0.97 24.69
N ALA A 209 -28.30 -0.04 25.32
CA ALA A 209 -29.06 0.18 26.55
C ALA A 209 -28.06 0.38 27.69
N ASP A 210 -28.10 1.56 28.34
CA ASP A 210 -27.52 1.74 29.66
C ASP A 210 -27.93 0.54 30.53
N THR A 211 -26.95 -0.06 31.19
CA THR A 211 -27.01 -1.38 31.83
C THR A 211 -27.94 -1.49 33.04
N ASP A 212 -28.92 -0.59 33.18
CA ASP A 212 -29.86 -0.59 34.29
C ASP A 212 -31.23 -1.20 33.93
N GLU A 213 -31.48 -1.50 32.65
CA GLU A 213 -32.72 -2.17 32.21
C GLU A 213 -32.42 -3.44 31.40
N LEU A 214 -32.01 -4.50 32.11
CA LEU A 214 -32.18 -5.85 31.57
C LEU A 214 -33.65 -6.25 31.81
N PRO A 215 -34.47 -6.47 30.75
CA PRO A 215 -35.75 -7.12 30.93
C PRO A 215 -35.45 -8.56 31.33
N VAL A 216 -35.55 -8.85 32.63
CA VAL A 216 -35.61 -10.21 33.16
C VAL A 216 -36.75 -10.88 32.41
N THR A 217 -36.41 -11.71 31.43
CA THR A 217 -37.41 -12.52 30.76
C THR A 217 -37.96 -13.47 31.83
N PRO A 218 -39.26 -13.44 32.17
CA PRO A 218 -39.82 -14.35 33.15
C PRO A 218 -39.96 -15.73 32.50
N MET A 219 -38.83 -16.42 32.29
CA MET A 219 -38.76 -17.77 31.72
C MET A 219 -38.52 -18.83 32.80
N ILE A 220 -38.81 -18.54 34.07
CA ILE A 220 -38.88 -19.54 35.15
C ILE A 220 -39.92 -19.12 36.22
N GLU A 221 -41.16 -18.83 35.83
CA GLU A 221 -42.28 -18.73 36.79
C GLU A 221 -43.35 -19.80 36.53
N ASP A 222 -43.33 -20.45 35.35
CA ASP A 222 -44.39 -21.40 34.97
C ASP A 222 -44.26 -22.76 35.68
N SER A 223 -43.02 -23.23 35.90
CA SER A 223 -42.79 -24.52 36.57
C SER A 223 -43.12 -24.53 38.08
N ARG A 224 -43.32 -23.35 38.69
CA ARG A 224 -43.69 -23.25 40.11
C ARG A 224 -45.21 -23.21 40.33
N LYS A 225 -46.01 -22.85 39.31
CA LYS A 225 -47.47 -22.88 39.43
C LYS A 225 -48.04 -24.28 39.21
N GLU A 226 -47.47 -25.06 38.31
CA GLU A 226 -47.93 -26.42 38.04
C GLU A 226 -47.70 -27.37 39.23
N SER A 227 -46.58 -27.22 39.97
CA SER A 227 -46.31 -28.01 41.18
C SER A 227 -47.09 -27.59 42.44
N ARG A 228 -47.84 -26.49 42.38
CA ARG A 228 -48.70 -26.01 43.49
C ARG A 228 -50.15 -26.44 43.35
N ASP A 229 -50.60 -26.78 42.13
CA ASP A 229 -51.96 -27.28 41.89
C ASP A 229 -52.10 -28.79 42.15
N GLU A 230 -51.01 -29.56 42.02
CA GLU A 230 -50.97 -30.99 42.40
C GLU A 230 -50.99 -31.25 43.93
N ARG A 231 -50.99 -30.20 44.76
CA ARG A 231 -50.99 -30.31 46.22
C ARG A 231 -52.25 -29.78 46.92
N ARG A 232 -53.39 -29.73 46.23
CA ARG A 232 -54.72 -29.62 46.88
C ARG A 232 -55.36 -31.00 46.99
N PRO A 233 -55.45 -31.60 48.19
CA PRO A 233 -56.31 -32.75 48.42
C PRO A 233 -57.77 -32.26 48.45
N GLY A 234 -58.59 -32.79 47.55
CA GLY A 234 -60.01 -32.52 47.47
C GLY A 234 -60.80 -33.81 47.44
N ASN A 235 -61.31 -34.17 48.63
CA ASN A 235 -62.30 -35.21 48.95
C ASN A 235 -61.80 -36.65 49.09
#